data_AF-A0A484MN24-F1
#
_entry.id   AF-A0A484MN24-F1
#
_cell.length_a   1.000
_cell.length_b   1.000
_cell.length_c   1.000
_cell.angle_alpha   90.00
_cell.angle_beta   90.00
_cell.angle_gamma   90.00
#
_symmetry.space_group_name_H-M   'P 1'
#
loop_
_entity.id
_entity.type
_entity.pdbx_description
1 polymer ?
#
loop_
_entity_poly.entity_id
_entity_poly.type
_entity_poly.pdbx_seq_one_letter_code
_entity_poly.pdbx_strand_id
1 'polypeptide(L)'
;MKLCLVPRWLVDYLLEHGFSKALSEWLGSNLKKSGDEMTWTFNIDAAFQMFNSYWETDYWPLLEHPPNGTEISIVRAEKSDRWEPEVIDRLQSLASRKANEGEGKFSYHVLPDSGHWVHVDNPNGLLQIVAPKLATLV
;
A
#
# COMPACT_ATOMS: atom_id res chain seq x y z
N MET A 1 9.06 22.54 -16.46
CA MET A 1 9.18 21.10 -16.17
C MET A 1 10.59 20.67 -16.58
N LYS A 2 11.54 20.52 -15.65
CA LYS A 2 12.88 20.00 -15.98
C LYS A 2 12.73 18.51 -16.26
N LEU A 3 12.91 18.09 -17.51
CA LEU A 3 13.14 16.68 -17.81
C LEU A 3 14.47 16.29 -17.17
N CYS A 4 14.45 15.66 -16.00
CA CYS A 4 15.59 14.86 -15.57
C CYS A 4 15.68 13.69 -16.56
N LEU A 5 16.69 13.74 -17.44
CA LEU A 5 16.99 12.65 -18.34
C LEU A 5 17.32 11.42 -17.49
N VAL A 6 16.52 10.36 -17.65
CA VAL A 6 16.79 9.04 -17.05
C VAL A 6 18.20 8.61 -17.47
N PRO A 7 19.12 8.36 -16.52
CA PRO A 7 20.50 8.02 -16.87
C PRO A 7 20.57 6.65 -17.56
N ARG A 8 20.83 6.64 -18.88
CA ARG A 8 20.85 5.41 -19.70
C ARG A 8 21.80 4.36 -19.14
N TRP A 9 22.98 4.78 -18.70
CA TRP A 9 23.98 3.87 -18.13
C TRP A 9 23.45 3.05 -16.95
N LEU A 10 22.59 3.64 -16.10
CA LEU A 10 22.03 2.93 -14.95
C LEU A 10 20.94 1.95 -15.41
N VAL A 11 20.10 2.36 -16.37
CA VAL A 11 19.08 1.49 -16.94
C VAL A 11 19.73 0.28 -17.60
N ASP A 12 20.76 0.50 -18.43
CA ASP A 12 21.49 -0.55 -19.12
C ASP A 12 22.15 -1.51 -18.11
N TYR A 13 22.82 -0.97 -17.08
CA TYR A 13 23.41 -1.75 -16.01
C TYR A 13 22.39 -2.64 -15.29
N LEU A 14 21.22 -2.10 -14.90
CA LEU A 14 20.18 -2.86 -14.21
C LEU A 14 19.58 -3.96 -15.12
N LEU A 15 19.39 -3.67 -16.41
CA LEU A 15 18.94 -4.66 -17.38
C LEU A 15 19.94 -5.82 -17.52
N GLU A 16 21.23 -5.51 -17.62
CA GLU A 16 22.30 -6.53 -17.68
C GLU A 16 22.36 -7.41 -16.42
N HIS A 17 21.89 -6.90 -15.28
CA HIS A 17 21.79 -7.62 -14.01
C HIS A 17 20.43 -8.30 -13.79
N GLY A 18 19.58 -8.37 -14.83
CA GLY A 18 18.33 -9.13 -14.82
C GLY A 18 17.12 -8.41 -14.23
N PHE A 19 17.22 -7.10 -13.93
CA PHE A 19 16.06 -6.31 -13.53
C PHE A 19 15.12 -6.04 -14.72
N SER A 20 13.83 -5.87 -14.45
CA SER A 20 12.87 -5.54 -15.50
C SER A 20 13.10 -4.13 -16.04
N LYS A 21 12.73 -3.90 -17.31
CA LYS A 21 12.81 -2.58 -17.93
C LYS A 21 12.01 -1.53 -17.16
N ALA A 22 10.77 -1.86 -16.78
CA ALA A 22 9.91 -0.96 -16.03
C ALA A 22 10.53 -0.54 -14.69
N LEU A 23 11.11 -1.49 -13.95
CA LEU A 23 11.80 -1.21 -12.69
C LEU A 23 13.05 -0.35 -12.90
N SER A 24 13.84 -0.67 -13.93
CA SER A 24 15.10 0.03 -14.24
C SER A 24 14.85 1.49 -14.64
N GLU A 25 13.85 1.73 -15.49
CA GLU A 25 13.43 3.08 -15.89
C GLU A 25 12.86 3.86 -14.71
N TRP A 26 12.05 3.23 -13.86
CA TRP A 26 11.52 3.86 -12.65
C TRP A 26 12.62 4.23 -11.66
N LEU A 27 13.58 3.34 -11.40
CA LEU A 27 14.74 3.65 -10.56
C LEU A 27 15.55 4.81 -11.17
N GLY A 28 15.87 4.78 -12.46
CA GLY A 28 16.59 5.87 -13.11
C GLY A 28 15.87 7.22 -13.08
N SER A 29 14.53 7.23 -13.01
CA SER A 29 13.74 8.47 -12.86
C SER A 29 13.88 9.13 -11.49
N ASN A 30 14.39 8.41 -10.49
CA ASN A 30 14.59 8.87 -9.12
C ASN A 30 16.02 9.38 -8.85
N LEU A 31 16.81 9.66 -9.88
CA LEU A 31 18.09 10.35 -9.73
C LEU A 31 17.96 11.85 -9.98
N LYS A 32 18.54 12.65 -9.09
CA LYS A 32 18.73 14.09 -9.25
C LYS A 32 20.19 14.40 -9.55
N LYS A 33 20.44 15.23 -10.55
CA LYS A 33 21.79 15.71 -10.89
C LYS A 33 22.07 17.05 -10.19
N SER A 34 23.23 17.16 -9.54
CA SER A 34 23.73 18.38 -8.93
C SER A 34 25.19 18.57 -9.33
N GLY A 35 25.45 19.49 -10.27
CA GLY A 35 26.77 19.59 -10.91
C GLY A 35 27.09 18.29 -11.66
N ASP A 36 28.22 17.67 -11.35
CA ASP A 36 28.64 16.38 -11.93
C ASP A 36 28.18 15.17 -11.10
N GLU A 37 27.56 15.40 -9.94
CA GLU A 37 27.08 14.34 -9.06
C GLU A 37 25.64 13.95 -9.38
N MET A 38 25.32 12.67 -9.18
CA MET A 38 23.96 12.14 -9.15
C MET A 38 23.67 11.55 -7.78
N THR A 39 22.52 11.90 -7.22
CA THR A 39 22.05 11.37 -5.93
C THR A 39 20.60 10.90 -6.06
N TRP A 40 20.20 9.97 -5.20
CA TRP A 40 18.81 9.52 -5.16
C TRP A 40 17.90 10.64 -4.62
N THR A 41 16.67 10.70 -5.14
CA THR A 41 15.62 11.60 -4.65
C THR A 41 15.08 11.15 -3.30
N PHE A 42 15.32 9.89 -2.92
CA PHE A 42 14.95 9.29 -1.64
C PHE A 42 16.16 8.64 -0.96
N ASN A 43 16.03 8.36 0.33
CA ASN A 43 17.05 7.64 1.10
C ASN A 43 16.87 6.12 0.91
N ILE A 44 17.87 5.46 0.33
CA ILE A 44 17.83 4.01 0.06
C ILE A 44 17.82 3.19 1.35
N ASP A 45 18.62 3.56 2.34
CA ASP A 45 18.67 2.83 3.61
C ASP A 45 17.32 2.87 4.32
N ALA A 46 16.67 4.04 4.29
CA ALA A 46 15.31 4.18 4.82
C ALA A 46 14.31 3.34 4.02
N ALA A 47 14.41 3.30 2.69
CA ALA A 47 13.56 2.45 1.85
C ALA A 47 13.73 0.96 2.19
N PHE A 48 14.97 0.52 2.41
CA PHE A 48 15.27 -0.85 2.83
C PHE A 48 14.71 -1.16 4.22
N GLN A 49 14.84 -0.23 5.18
CA GLN A 49 14.26 -0.38 6.51
C GLN A 49 12.73 -0.47 6.47
N MET A 50 12.07 0.37 5.67
CA MET A 50 10.61 0.31 5.48
C MET A 50 10.17 -1.02 4.85
N PHE A 51 10.95 -1.54 3.90
CA PHE A 51 10.66 -2.84 3.28
C PHE A 51 10.78 -3.99 4.29
N ASN A 52 11.83 -4.02 5.11
CA ASN A 52 11.98 -5.02 6.16
C ASN A 52 10.87 -4.91 7.21
N SER A 53 10.53 -3.69 7.63
CA SER A 53 9.41 -3.43 8.54
C SER A 53 8.09 -3.98 7.99
N TYR A 54 7.79 -3.75 6.70
CA TYR A 54 6.62 -4.32 6.04
C TYR A 54 6.61 -5.86 6.08
N TRP A 55 7.76 -6.49 5.89
CA TRP A 55 7.87 -7.96 5.86
C TRP A 55 7.81 -8.60 7.25
N GLU A 56 8.38 -7.95 8.26
CA GLU A 56 8.55 -8.50 9.61
C GLU A 56 7.39 -8.17 10.55
N THR A 57 6.59 -7.14 10.25
CA THR A 57 5.57 -6.68 11.20
C THR A 57 4.26 -7.46 11.08
N ASP A 58 3.83 -8.06 12.18
CA ASP A 58 2.51 -8.64 12.33
C ASP A 58 1.53 -7.64 12.98
N TYR A 59 0.49 -7.26 12.23
CA TYR A 59 -0.58 -6.37 12.70
C TYR A 59 -1.88 -7.11 13.02
N TRP A 60 -1.92 -8.44 12.98
CA TRP A 60 -3.12 -9.19 13.36
C TRP A 60 -3.63 -8.86 14.76
N PRO A 61 -2.78 -8.74 15.81
CA PRO A 61 -3.26 -8.37 17.14
C PRO A 61 -3.98 -7.01 17.16
N LEU A 62 -3.57 -6.06 16.31
CA LEU A 62 -4.23 -4.76 16.19
C LEU A 62 -5.63 -4.88 15.58
N LEU A 63 -5.79 -5.74 14.56
CA LEU A 63 -7.10 -5.98 13.94
C LEU A 63 -8.01 -6.80 14.88
N GLU A 64 -7.43 -7.77 15.59
CA GLU A 64 -8.11 -8.64 16.54
C GLU A 64 -8.45 -7.94 17.86
N HIS A 65 -7.71 -6.92 18.27
CA HIS A 65 -8.04 -6.13 19.46
C HIS A 65 -7.80 -4.64 19.19
N PRO A 66 -8.66 -4.00 18.37
CA PRO A 66 -8.51 -2.59 18.09
C PRO A 66 -8.60 -1.79 19.40
N PRO A 67 -7.71 -0.81 19.65
CA PRO A 67 -7.76 0.00 20.86
C PRO A 67 -9.08 0.76 21.01
N ASN A 68 -9.50 1.01 22.25
CA ASN A 68 -10.71 1.79 22.51
C ASN A 68 -10.67 3.15 21.78
N GLY A 69 -11.81 3.57 21.23
CA GLY A 69 -11.92 4.82 20.48
C GLY A 69 -11.31 4.79 19.08
N THR A 70 -10.80 3.65 18.61
CA THR A 70 -10.33 3.48 17.22
C THR A 70 -11.36 2.78 16.35
N GLU A 71 -11.35 3.10 15.07
CA GLU A 71 -12.09 2.38 14.03
C GLU A 71 -11.16 2.06 12.87
N ILE A 72 -11.00 0.76 12.59
CA ILE A 72 -10.16 0.24 11.51
C ILE A 72 -11.08 -0.34 10.44
N SER A 73 -10.96 0.15 9.21
CA SER A 73 -11.72 -0.34 8.06
C SER A 73 -10.75 -0.84 6.99
N ILE A 74 -10.83 -2.14 6.67
CA ILE A 74 -10.05 -2.74 5.57
C ILE A 74 -10.91 -2.74 4.32
N VAL A 75 -10.39 -2.18 3.22
CA VAL A 75 -11.02 -2.24 1.89
C VAL A 75 -10.16 -3.10 0.99
N ARG A 76 -10.69 -4.25 0.56
CA ARG A 76 -10.03 -5.17 -0.38
C ARG A 76 -10.66 -5.03 -1.76
N ALA A 77 -9.81 -5.01 -2.79
CA ALA A 77 -10.27 -5.11 -4.16
C ALA A 77 -10.80 -6.52 -4.48
N GLU A 78 -11.96 -6.61 -5.14
CA GLU A 78 -12.60 -7.88 -5.47
C GLU A 78 -11.71 -8.80 -6.33
N LYS A 79 -10.98 -8.22 -7.29
CA LYS A 79 -10.16 -8.97 -8.26
C LYS A 79 -8.69 -9.09 -7.81
N SER A 80 -8.38 -8.80 -6.54
CA SER A 80 -7.01 -8.89 -6.03
C SER A 80 -6.57 -10.35 -5.84
N ASP A 81 -5.42 -10.68 -6.40
CA ASP A 81 -4.71 -11.96 -6.27
C ASP A 81 -3.72 -12.01 -5.09
N ARG A 82 -3.48 -10.88 -4.42
CA ARG A 82 -2.49 -10.76 -3.33
C ARG A 82 -2.91 -11.30 -1.96
N TRP A 83 -4.09 -11.86 -1.83
CA TRP A 83 -4.63 -12.29 -0.53
C TRP A 83 -4.96 -13.78 -0.58
N GLU A 84 -4.31 -14.55 0.29
CA GLU A 84 -4.61 -15.97 0.44
C GLU A 84 -6.05 -16.17 0.98
N PRO A 85 -6.75 -17.26 0.58
CA PRO A 85 -8.11 -17.56 1.04
C PRO A 85 -8.27 -17.51 2.56
N GLU A 86 -7.29 -18.04 3.30
CA GLU A 86 -7.34 -18.11 4.77
C GLU A 86 -7.29 -16.72 5.41
N VAL A 87 -6.59 -15.77 4.79
CA VAL A 87 -6.55 -14.37 5.24
C VAL A 87 -7.91 -13.72 5.03
N ILE A 88 -8.55 -13.98 3.90
CA ILE A 88 -9.88 -13.45 3.58
C ILE A 88 -10.91 -13.98 4.58
N ASP A 89 -10.89 -15.28 4.86
CA ASP A 89 -11.78 -15.93 5.83
C ASP A 89 -11.58 -15.37 7.24
N ARG A 90 -10.32 -15.14 7.64
CA ARG A 90 -10.00 -14.52 8.94
C ARG A 90 -10.53 -13.09 9.03
N LEU A 91 -10.38 -12.27 7.99
CA LEU A 91 -10.93 -10.90 7.95
C LEU A 91 -12.47 -10.90 8.00
N GLN A 92 -13.13 -11.80 7.28
CA GLN A 92 -14.59 -11.93 7.30
C GLN A 92 -15.12 -12.38 8.65
N SER A 93 -14.45 -13.37 9.26
CA SER A 93 -14.77 -13.85 10.61
C SER A 93 -14.62 -12.73 11.64
N LEU A 94 -13.53 -11.97 11.53
CA LEU A 94 -13.24 -10.83 12.39
C LEU A 94 -14.28 -9.71 12.25
N ALA A 95 -14.75 -9.42 11.03
CA ALA A 95 -15.80 -8.42 10.78
C ALA A 95 -17.18 -8.86 11.28
N SER A 96 -17.42 -10.16 11.40
CA SER A 96 -18.71 -10.73 11.83
C SER A 96 -18.85 -10.86 13.35
N ARG A 97 -17.75 -10.70 14.11
CA ARG A 97 -17.79 -10.82 15.57
C ARG A 97 -18.47 -9.62 16.21
N LYS A 98 -19.09 -9.84 17.39
CA LYS A 98 -19.49 -8.73 18.24
C LYS A 98 -18.24 -8.11 18.88
N ALA A 99 -18.11 -6.79 18.79
CA ALA A 99 -17.06 -6.07 19.51
C ALA A 99 -17.24 -6.28 21.02
N ASN A 100 -16.15 -6.53 21.73
CA ASN A 100 -16.17 -6.59 23.18
C ASN A 100 -16.36 -5.18 23.76
N GLU A 101 -16.93 -5.09 24.98
CA GLU A 101 -16.99 -3.82 25.69
C GLU A 101 -15.58 -3.27 25.91
N GLY A 102 -15.33 -2.04 25.44
CA GLY A 102 -14.03 -1.37 25.56
C GLY A 102 -13.06 -1.61 24.39
N GLU A 103 -13.40 -2.42 23.39
CA GLU A 103 -12.63 -2.55 22.16
C GLU A 103 -13.09 -1.54 21.09
N GLY A 104 -12.16 -1.16 20.21
CA GLY A 104 -12.45 -0.39 19.01
C GLY A 104 -13.19 -1.21 17.95
N LYS A 105 -13.54 -0.54 16.84
CA LYS A 105 -14.34 -1.12 15.77
C LYS A 105 -13.44 -1.65 14.65
N PHE A 106 -13.82 -2.80 14.10
CA PHE A 106 -13.23 -3.35 12.90
C PHE A 106 -14.32 -3.56 11.85
N SER A 107 -14.04 -3.20 10.60
CA SER A 107 -14.91 -3.51 9.46
C SER A 107 -14.12 -3.93 8.23
N TYR A 108 -14.73 -4.78 7.42
CA TYR A 108 -14.14 -5.31 6.20
C TYR A 108 -15.08 -5.07 5.01
N HIS A 109 -14.53 -4.51 3.94
CA HIS A 109 -15.26 -4.12 2.74
C HIS A 109 -14.60 -4.74 1.52
N VAL A 110 -15.42 -5.25 0.60
CA VAL A 110 -14.96 -5.65 -0.73
C VAL A 110 -15.41 -4.59 -1.72
N LEU A 111 -14.47 -4.01 -2.46
CA LEU A 111 -14.74 -3.03 -3.51
C LEU A 111 -14.97 -3.76 -4.84
N PRO A 112 -16.21 -3.80 -5.36
CA PRO A 112 -16.51 -4.52 -6.59
C PRO A 112 -15.78 -3.94 -7.78
N ASP A 113 -15.51 -4.78 -8.77
CA ASP A 113 -14.90 -4.42 -10.05
C ASP A 113 -13.53 -3.73 -9.98
N SER A 114 -12.82 -3.88 -8.85
CA SER A 114 -11.51 -3.27 -8.66
C SER A 114 -10.37 -4.30 -8.61
N GLY A 115 -9.20 -3.90 -9.13
CA GLY A 115 -7.94 -4.63 -9.08
C GLY A 115 -6.95 -3.93 -8.16
N HIS A 116 -5.67 -3.84 -8.57
CA HIS A 116 -4.63 -3.31 -7.68
C HIS A 116 -4.84 -1.83 -7.29
N TRP A 117 -5.37 -1.02 -8.19
CA TRP A 117 -5.43 0.43 -8.06
C TRP A 117 -6.85 0.86 -7.76
N VAL A 118 -7.35 0.53 -6.57
CA VAL A 118 -8.77 0.75 -6.16
C VAL A 118 -9.31 2.15 -6.43
N HIS A 119 -8.46 3.18 -6.29
CA HIS A 119 -8.83 4.58 -6.52
C HIS A 119 -8.93 4.94 -8.01
N VAL A 120 -8.32 4.16 -8.89
CA VAL A 120 -8.44 4.27 -10.35
C VAL A 120 -9.58 3.38 -10.85
N ASP A 121 -9.63 2.15 -10.34
CA ASP A 121 -10.52 1.11 -10.86
C ASP A 121 -11.99 1.36 -10.48
N ASN A 122 -12.27 1.81 -9.24
CA ASN A 122 -13.62 2.14 -8.79
C ASN A 122 -13.62 3.31 -7.78
N PRO A 123 -13.32 4.55 -8.23
CA PRO A 123 -13.25 5.72 -7.37
C PRO A 123 -14.57 6.03 -6.67
N ASN A 124 -15.71 5.87 -7.37
CA ASN A 124 -17.02 6.17 -6.81
C ASN A 124 -17.41 5.18 -5.70
N GLY A 125 -17.19 3.88 -5.91
CA GLY A 125 -17.42 2.86 -4.88
C GLY A 125 -16.50 3.05 -3.68
N LEU A 126 -15.23 3.40 -3.91
CA LEU A 126 -14.30 3.70 -2.83
C LEU A 126 -14.77 4.90 -1.99
N LEU A 127 -15.25 5.97 -2.64
CA LEU A 127 -15.81 7.14 -1.96
C LEU A 127 -17.04 6.80 -1.12
N GLN A 128 -17.93 5.93 -1.61
CA GLN A 128 -19.11 5.48 -0.86
C GLN A 128 -18.73 4.75 0.43
N ILE A 129 -17.60 4.03 0.44
CA ILE A 129 -17.09 3.34 1.63
C ILE A 129 -16.41 4.31 2.60
N VAL A 130 -15.55 5.20 2.08
CA VAL A 130 -14.65 6.03 2.91
C VAL A 130 -15.32 7.31 3.42
N ALA A 131 -16.14 7.98 2.61
CA ALA A 131 -16.70 9.29 2.96
C ALA A 131 -17.53 9.28 4.27
N PRO A 132 -18.38 8.28 4.55
CA PRO A 132 -19.11 8.22 5.82
C PRO A 132 -18.19 8.14 7.04
N LYS A 133 -17.02 7.50 6.93
CA LYS A 133 -16.05 7.38 8.03
C LYS A 133 -15.30 8.68 8.29
N LEU A 134 -15.04 9.45 7.25
CA LEU A 134 -14.41 10.76 7.39
C LEU A 134 -15.38 11.81 7.94
N ALA A 135 -16.66 11.73 7.56
CA ALA A 135 -17.69 12.64 8.06
C ALA A 135 -17.90 12.56 9.58
N THR A 136 -17.54 11.45 10.23
CA THR A 136 -17.63 11.31 11.70
C THR A 136 -16.47 11.96 12.46
N LEU A 137 -15.46 12.48 11.76
CA LEU A 137 -14.28 13.13 12.37
C LEU A 137 -14.44 14.65 12.48
N VAL A 138 -15.51 15.22 11.93
CA VAL A 138 -15.80 16.66 11.85
C VAL A 138 -17.05 16.98 12.68
#